data_AF-C6LK16-F1
#
_entry.id   AF-C6LK16-F1
#
_cell.length_a   1.000
_cell.length_b   1.000
_cell.length_c   1.000
_cell.angle_alpha   90.00
_cell.angle_beta   90.00
_cell.angle_gamma   90.00
#
_symmetry.space_group_name_H-M   'P 1'
#
loop_
_entity.id
_entity.type
_entity.pdbx_description
1 polymer ?
#
loop_
_entity_poly.entity_id
_entity_poly.type
_entity_poly.pdbx_seq_one_letter_code
_entity_poly.pdbx_strand_id
1 'polypeptide(L)'
;MEKGYFYFISDEYYNKFSNEKLMTNKEIVNGEAHNRPCYYSFQDDDKKQIFWMIPVSSQTDKFLDEYNKSIEKYGMCDTISFGYLKGEFNAFLLQNMCPITSKYILNQYFYADSQNPVHIPNDLKRELNAKARKILRLAKKGKKLTFTNILKMRQELISDL
;
A
#
# COMPACT_ATOMS: atom_id res chain seq x y z
N MET A 1 4.50 14.88 -3.41
CA MET A 1 4.67 13.63 -2.62
C MET A 1 6.11 13.19 -2.69
N GLU A 2 6.61 12.56 -1.64
CA GLU A 2 7.99 12.10 -1.53
C GLU A 2 8.04 10.60 -1.25
N LYS A 3 8.84 9.89 -2.05
CA LYS A 3 8.96 8.42 -2.00
C LYS A 3 9.57 7.98 -0.68
N GLY A 4 9.06 6.89 -0.12
CA GLY A 4 9.56 6.34 1.15
C GLY A 4 8.84 6.86 2.39
N TYR A 5 7.80 7.67 2.21
CA TYR A 5 6.93 8.17 3.28
C TYR A 5 5.50 7.63 3.14
N PHE A 6 4.69 7.94 4.15
CA PHE A 6 3.32 7.45 4.28
C PHE A 6 2.32 8.57 4.02
N TYR A 7 1.19 8.20 3.41
CA TYR A 7 0.13 9.11 3.04
C TYR A 7 -1.23 8.50 3.38
N PHE A 8 -2.22 9.35 3.63
CA PHE A 8 -3.62 8.98 3.68
C PHE A 8 -4.28 9.22 2.32
N ILE A 9 -5.15 8.29 1.94
CA ILE A 9 -5.87 8.30 0.66
C ILE A 9 -7.31 8.74 0.93
N SER A 10 -7.83 9.64 0.09
CA SER A 10 -9.18 10.16 0.22
C SER A 10 -10.25 9.11 -0.10
N ASP A 11 -11.43 9.26 0.48
CA ASP A 11 -12.56 8.36 0.24
C ASP A 11 -13.04 8.38 -1.22
N GLU A 12 -12.81 9.48 -1.95
CA GLU A 12 -13.09 9.56 -3.40
C GLU A 12 -12.37 8.47 -4.20
N TYR A 13 -11.16 8.08 -3.78
CA TYR A 13 -10.42 7.00 -4.43
C TYR A 13 -11.12 5.65 -4.24
N TYR A 14 -11.52 5.35 -3.01
CA TYR A 14 -12.20 4.10 -2.68
C TYR A 14 -13.59 4.05 -3.32
N ASN A 15 -14.28 5.18 -3.43
CA ASN A 15 -15.57 5.27 -4.13
C ASN A 15 -15.42 5.00 -5.63
N LYS A 16 -14.39 5.58 -6.28
CA LYS A 16 -14.08 5.32 -7.71
C LYS A 16 -13.81 3.83 -7.96
N PHE A 17 -13.08 3.18 -7.06
CA PHE A 17 -12.71 1.78 -7.18
C PHE A 17 -13.52 0.86 -6.27
N SER A 18 -14.78 1.20 -5.98
CA SER A 18 -15.66 0.45 -5.06
C SER A 18 -15.92 -0.99 -5.49
N ASN A 19 -15.84 -1.28 -6.79
CA ASN A 19 -15.94 -2.64 -7.34
C ASN A 19 -14.66 -3.47 -7.15
N GLU A 20 -13.53 -2.82 -6.83
CA GLU A 20 -12.28 -3.49 -6.49
C GLU A 20 -12.28 -3.79 -4.99
N LYS A 21 -11.82 -4.97 -4.59
CA LYS A 21 -11.72 -5.38 -3.18
C LYS A 21 -10.56 -4.67 -2.45
N LEU A 22 -10.58 -3.34 -2.42
CA LEU A 22 -9.60 -2.51 -1.76
C LEU A 22 -9.77 -2.56 -0.25
N MET A 23 -8.63 -2.49 0.45
CA MET A 23 -8.60 -2.23 1.88
C MET A 23 -8.90 -0.76 2.11
N THR A 24 -10.10 -0.45 2.58
CA THR A 24 -10.56 0.93 2.81
C THR A 24 -10.02 1.52 4.13
N ASN A 25 -10.27 2.82 4.31
CA ASN A 25 -10.11 3.50 5.60
C ASN A 25 -10.97 2.80 6.68
N LYS A 26 -10.51 2.83 7.94
CA LYS A 26 -11.27 2.26 9.05
C LYS A 26 -12.36 3.24 9.49
N GLU A 27 -13.37 2.71 10.18
CA GLU A 27 -14.46 3.50 10.76
C GLU A 27 -13.96 4.62 11.68
N ILE A 28 -14.80 5.64 11.84
CA ILE A 28 -14.60 6.70 12.83
C ILE A 28 -14.65 6.06 14.23
N VAL A 29 -13.55 6.09 14.97
CA VAL A 29 -13.52 5.67 16.37
C VAL A 29 -13.35 6.93 17.20
N ASN A 30 -14.30 7.17 18.11
CA ASN A 30 -14.34 8.35 18.99
C ASN A 30 -14.33 9.71 18.28
N GLY A 31 -14.96 9.80 17.10
CA GLY A 31 -15.04 11.05 16.33
C GLY A 31 -13.80 11.34 15.47
N GLU A 32 -12.76 10.49 15.50
CA GLU A 32 -11.59 10.62 14.63
C GLU A 32 -11.63 9.61 13.48
N ALA A 33 -11.39 10.09 12.26
CA ALA A 33 -11.23 9.24 11.09
C ALA A 33 -9.92 8.45 11.19
N HIS A 34 -10.02 7.13 11.38
CA HIS A 34 -8.85 6.24 11.39
C HIS A 34 -8.45 5.87 9.96
N ASN A 35 -7.89 6.86 9.26
CA ASN A 35 -7.38 6.66 7.91
C ASN A 35 -6.24 5.64 7.91
N ARG A 36 -6.20 4.79 6.88
CA ARG A 36 -5.17 3.77 6.76
C ARG A 36 -3.90 4.39 6.18
N PRO A 37 -2.75 4.37 6.89
CA PRO A 37 -1.51 4.85 6.30
C PRO A 37 -1.09 3.93 5.15
N CYS A 38 -0.73 4.55 4.03
CA CYS A 38 -0.25 3.87 2.84
C CYS A 38 1.18 4.32 2.52
N TYR A 39 2.09 3.37 2.42
CA TYR A 39 3.49 3.62 2.11
C TYR A 39 3.67 3.90 0.61
N TYR A 40 4.26 5.04 0.25
CA TYR A 40 4.61 5.37 -1.13
C TYR A 40 5.92 4.67 -1.52
N SER A 41 5.80 3.59 -2.31
CA SER A 41 6.90 2.68 -2.66
C SER A 41 7.72 3.15 -3.87
N PHE A 42 7.08 3.44 -5.00
CA PHE A 42 7.74 3.95 -6.21
C PHE A 42 6.79 4.68 -7.15
N GLN A 43 7.34 5.60 -7.93
CA GLN A 43 6.64 6.26 -9.03
C GLN A 43 6.59 5.31 -10.23
N ASP A 44 5.49 5.29 -10.97
CA ASP A 44 5.38 4.49 -12.18
C ASP A 44 6.45 4.91 -13.22
N ASP A 45 7.02 3.90 -13.88
CA ASP A 45 8.14 4.13 -14.79
C ASP A 45 7.66 4.83 -16.07
N ASP A 46 6.47 4.47 -16.58
CA ASP A 46 5.93 4.98 -17.84
C ASP A 46 5.07 6.24 -17.66
N LYS A 47 4.42 6.39 -16.50
CA LYS A 47 3.49 7.51 -16.21
C LYS A 47 3.78 8.18 -14.87
N LYS A 48 4.54 9.28 -14.91
CA LYS A 48 5.06 9.96 -13.70
C LYS A 48 3.98 10.53 -12.77
N GLN A 49 2.74 10.69 -13.23
CA GLN A 49 1.62 11.09 -12.37
C GLN A 49 1.03 9.92 -11.54
N ILE A 50 1.49 8.68 -11.78
CA ILE A 50 1.06 7.49 -11.06
C ILE A 50 2.09 7.11 -9.99
N PHE A 51 1.60 6.89 -8.77
CA PHE A 51 2.38 6.48 -7.61
C PHE A 51 1.88 5.13 -7.10
N TRP A 52 2.77 4.26 -6.65
CA TRP A 52 2.43 2.94 -6.15
C TRP A 52 2.47 2.91 -4.63
N MET A 53 1.30 2.62 -4.04
CA MET A 53 1.05 2.67 -2.61
C MET A 53 0.91 1.26 -2.03
N ILE A 54 1.37 1.05 -0.79
CA ILE A 54 1.24 -0.19 -0.05
C ILE A 54 0.49 0.09 1.27
N PRO A 55 -0.75 -0.40 1.45
CA PRO A 55 -1.48 -0.22 2.69
C PRO A 55 -0.83 -0.93 3.88
N VAL A 56 -0.91 -0.32 5.05
CA VAL A 56 -0.41 -0.90 6.31
C VAL A 56 -1.59 -1.39 7.17
N SER A 57 -1.37 -2.44 7.95
CA SER A 57 -2.34 -2.95 8.93
C SER A 57 -1.68 -3.29 10.26
N SER A 58 -2.38 -2.94 11.35
CA SER A 58 -2.04 -3.31 12.73
C SER A 58 -2.52 -4.73 13.11
N GLN A 59 -3.30 -5.41 12.27
CA GLN A 59 -3.77 -6.77 12.52
C GLN A 59 -2.68 -7.81 12.20
N THR A 60 -1.59 -7.79 12.94
CA THR A 60 -0.38 -8.58 12.64
C THR A 60 -0.63 -10.08 12.68
N ASP A 61 -1.39 -10.58 13.67
CA ASP A 61 -1.60 -12.03 13.85
C ASP A 61 -2.29 -12.66 12.64
N LYS A 62 -3.36 -12.00 12.16
CA LYS A 62 -4.07 -12.41 10.94
C LYS A 62 -3.11 -12.53 9.74
N PHE A 63 -2.27 -11.51 9.54
CA PHE A 63 -1.38 -11.48 8.37
C PHE A 63 -0.15 -12.39 8.55
N LEU A 64 0.24 -12.68 9.79
CA LEU A 64 1.28 -13.66 10.09
C LEU A 64 0.81 -15.07 9.71
N ASP A 65 -0.44 -15.42 9.99
CA ASP A 65 -1.04 -16.69 9.55
C ASP A 65 -1.05 -16.82 8.01
N GLU A 66 -1.44 -15.75 7.30
CA GLU A 66 -1.40 -15.71 5.84
C GLU A 66 0.03 -15.84 5.29
N TYR A 67 0.99 -15.15 5.92
CA TYR A 67 2.40 -15.22 5.56
C TYR A 67 2.95 -16.65 5.75
N ASN A 68 2.72 -17.27 6.90
CA ASN A 68 3.21 -18.61 7.21
C ASN A 68 2.67 -19.66 6.25
N LYS A 69 1.38 -19.58 5.87
CA LYS A 69 0.80 -20.44 4.83
C LYS A 69 1.50 -20.30 3.48
N SER A 70 1.91 -19.09 3.12
CA SER A 70 2.66 -18.83 1.88
C SER A 70 4.07 -19.40 1.94
N ILE A 71 4.76 -19.24 3.09
CA ILE A 71 6.08 -19.83 3.33
C ILE A 71 6.02 -21.36 3.28
N GLU A 72 5.07 -21.99 3.96
CA GLU A 72 4.92 -23.45 3.96
C GLU A 72 4.68 -23.99 2.54
N LYS A 73 3.83 -23.31 1.76
CA LYS A 73 3.45 -23.77 0.42
C LYS A 73 4.49 -23.48 -0.66
N TYR A 74 5.17 -22.35 -0.59
CA TYR A 74 6.01 -21.85 -1.69
C TYR A 74 7.46 -21.55 -1.30
N GLY A 75 7.82 -21.64 -0.01
CA GLY A 75 9.12 -21.26 0.52
C GLY A 75 9.40 -19.75 0.52
N MET A 76 8.42 -18.92 0.14
CA MET A 76 8.56 -17.47 0.05
C MET A 76 7.22 -16.76 0.13
N CYS A 77 7.23 -15.49 0.53
CA CYS A 77 6.05 -14.63 0.52
C CYS A 77 6.38 -13.23 -0.03
N ASP A 78 5.88 -12.93 -1.23
CA ASP A 78 6.02 -11.61 -1.86
C ASP A 78 4.86 -10.66 -1.52
N THR A 79 3.75 -11.19 -0.99
CA THR A 79 2.48 -10.46 -0.87
C THR A 79 2.28 -9.78 0.49
N ILE A 80 3.09 -10.15 1.48
CA ILE A 80 3.11 -9.56 2.83
C ILE A 80 4.56 -9.31 3.23
N SER A 81 4.81 -8.20 3.92
CA SER A 81 6.05 -7.94 4.65
C SER A 81 5.70 -7.37 6.02
N PHE A 82 6.63 -7.41 6.97
CA PHE A 82 6.41 -6.89 8.31
C PHE A 82 7.48 -5.88 8.69
N GLY A 83 7.14 -4.98 9.59
CA GLY A 83 8.09 -4.02 10.13
C GLY A 83 7.47 -3.12 11.18
N TYR A 84 8.33 -2.39 11.89
CA TYR A 84 7.88 -1.43 12.88
C TYR A 84 7.50 -0.10 12.22
N LEU A 85 6.33 0.42 12.58
CA LEU A 85 5.85 1.74 12.21
C LEU A 85 5.46 2.47 13.50
N LYS A 86 6.14 3.58 13.81
CA LYS A 86 5.97 4.32 15.08
C LYS A 86 6.10 3.43 16.34
N GLY A 87 7.05 2.49 16.33
CA GLY A 87 7.28 1.58 17.46
C GLY A 87 6.33 0.37 17.51
N GLU A 88 5.28 0.36 16.69
CA GLU A 88 4.31 -0.73 16.64
C GLU A 88 4.66 -1.72 15.52
N PHE A 89 4.55 -3.02 15.81
CA PHE A 89 4.73 -4.05 14.79
C PHE A 89 3.53 -4.05 13.83
N ASN A 90 3.79 -3.97 12.53
CA ASN A 90 2.74 -3.82 11.52
C ASN A 90 2.99 -4.70 10.29
N ALA A 91 1.90 -5.03 9.59
CA ALA A 91 1.91 -5.74 8.32
C ALA A 91 1.79 -4.75 7.14
N PHE A 92 2.62 -4.93 6.12
CA PHE A 92 2.61 -4.19 4.85
C PHE A 92 2.00 -5.07 3.77
N LEU A 93 0.83 -4.66 3.27
CA LEU A 93 -0.05 -5.50 2.47
C LEU A 93 0.20 -5.32 0.97
N LEU A 94 1.24 -5.96 0.45
CA LEU A 94 1.58 -5.90 -0.97
C LEU A 94 0.51 -6.54 -1.87
N GLN A 95 -0.24 -7.54 -1.38
CA GLN A 95 -1.46 -8.06 -2.05
C GLN A 95 -2.57 -7.00 -2.25
N ASN A 96 -2.53 -5.91 -1.50
CA ASN A 96 -3.46 -4.78 -1.58
C ASN A 96 -2.78 -3.52 -2.13
N MET A 97 -1.58 -3.64 -2.72
CA MET A 97 -0.92 -2.48 -3.34
C MET A 97 -1.79 -1.89 -4.44
N CYS A 98 -1.75 -0.58 -4.62
CA CYS A 98 -2.59 0.10 -5.59
C CYS A 98 -1.87 1.29 -6.26
N PRO A 99 -2.23 1.61 -7.52
CA PRO A 99 -1.78 2.83 -8.18
C PRO A 99 -2.65 4.02 -7.73
N ILE A 100 -2.08 5.22 -7.66
CA ILE A 100 -2.80 6.44 -7.29
C ILE A 100 -2.25 7.66 -8.04
N THR A 101 -3.03 8.73 -8.13
CA THR A 101 -2.58 10.07 -8.56
C THR A 101 -2.63 11.05 -7.38
N SER A 102 -1.92 12.18 -7.48
CA SER A 102 -1.90 13.17 -6.39
C SER A 102 -3.28 13.72 -6.03
N LYS A 103 -4.25 13.68 -6.96
CA LYS A 103 -5.65 14.07 -6.73
C LYS A 103 -6.29 13.34 -5.53
N TYR A 104 -5.90 12.08 -5.32
CA TYR A 104 -6.51 11.21 -4.32
C TYR A 104 -5.75 11.16 -3.00
N ILE A 105 -4.74 12.01 -2.83
CA ILE A 105 -3.94 12.08 -1.60
C ILE A 105 -4.55 13.13 -0.69
N LEU A 106 -4.92 12.71 0.52
CA LEU A 106 -5.45 13.61 1.54
C LEU A 106 -4.32 14.43 2.17
N ASN A 107 -3.39 13.75 2.84
CA ASN A 107 -2.23 14.37 3.48
C ASN A 107 -1.12 13.34 3.75
N GLN A 108 0.07 13.84 4.04
CA GLN A 108 1.19 13.03 4.51
C GLN A 108 1.01 12.64 5.98
N TYR A 109 1.53 11.47 6.37
CA TYR A 109 1.46 10.97 7.75
C TYR A 109 2.70 11.40 8.54
N PHE A 110 2.47 12.09 9.65
CA PHE A 110 3.50 12.68 10.50
C PHE A 110 3.46 12.12 11.93
N TYR A 111 4.57 12.21 12.65
CA TYR A 111 4.59 12.03 14.09
C TYR A 111 3.90 13.22 14.77
N ALA A 112 3.06 12.93 15.78
CA ALA A 112 2.24 13.94 16.44
C ALA A 112 3.06 14.97 17.25
N ASP A 113 4.23 14.56 17.73
CA ASP A 113 5.10 15.32 18.63
C ASP A 113 6.10 16.25 17.92
N SER A 114 6.51 15.91 16.70
CA SER A 114 7.68 16.51 16.05
C SER A 114 7.40 17.05 14.64
N GLN A 115 6.21 16.82 14.09
CA GLN A 115 5.87 17.08 12.67
C GLN A 115 6.85 16.46 11.65
N ASN A 116 7.71 15.54 12.09
CA ASN A 116 8.57 14.78 11.20
C ASN A 116 7.71 13.76 10.44
N PRO A 117 7.98 13.52 9.14
CA PRO A 117 7.34 12.44 8.42
C PRO A 117 7.58 11.08 9.06
N VAL A 118 6.51 10.28 9.17
CA VAL A 118 6.65 8.88 9.58
C VAL A 118 7.49 8.13 8.57
N HIS A 119 8.47 7.37 9.04
CA HIS A 119 9.39 6.63 8.17
C HIS A 119 9.65 5.22 8.71
N ILE A 120 10.31 4.42 7.87
CA ILE A 120 10.73 3.06 8.16
C ILE A 120 12.22 2.87 7.82
N PRO A 121 12.88 1.84 8.38
CA PRO A 121 14.26 1.48 8.03
C PRO A 121 14.49 1.25 6.52
N ASN A 122 15.70 1.57 6.05
CA ASN A 122 16.03 1.54 4.61
C ASN A 122 16.03 0.14 3.98
N ASP A 123 16.34 -0.89 4.77
CA ASP A 123 16.23 -2.30 4.39
C ASP A 123 14.78 -2.69 4.09
N LEU A 124 13.84 -2.31 4.96
CA LEU A 124 12.41 -2.52 4.71
C LEU A 124 11.93 -1.74 3.48
N LYS A 125 12.37 -0.48 3.30
CA LYS A 125 12.06 0.28 2.07
C LYS A 125 12.50 -0.47 0.81
N ARG A 126 13.70 -1.05 0.83
CA ARG A 126 14.27 -1.81 -0.30
C ARG A 126 13.50 -3.10 -0.55
N GLU A 127 13.14 -3.84 0.50
CA GLU A 127 12.31 -5.05 0.40
C GLU A 127 10.93 -4.75 -0.22
N LEU A 128 10.22 -3.77 0.34
CA LEU A 128 8.90 -3.36 -0.14
C LEU A 128 8.94 -2.92 -1.61
N ASN A 129 9.96 -2.17 -2.00
CA ASN A 129 10.15 -1.76 -3.39
C ASN A 129 10.36 -2.97 -4.32
N ALA A 130 11.25 -3.89 -3.95
CA ALA A 130 11.56 -5.07 -4.75
C ALA A 130 10.33 -5.97 -4.92
N LYS A 131 9.61 -6.26 -3.84
CA LYS A 131 8.38 -7.07 -3.87
C LYS A 131 7.27 -6.41 -4.68
N ALA A 132 7.01 -5.11 -4.47
CA ALA A 132 5.96 -4.40 -5.19
C ALA A 132 6.23 -4.34 -6.70
N ARG A 133 7.48 -4.09 -7.11
CA ARG A 133 7.88 -4.15 -8.53
C ARG A 133 7.78 -5.56 -9.11
N LYS A 134 8.14 -6.59 -8.34
CA LYS A 134 7.97 -7.99 -8.73
C LYS A 134 6.49 -8.32 -8.98
N ILE A 135 5.60 -7.90 -8.08
CA ILE A 135 4.14 -8.08 -8.24
C ILE A 135 3.65 -7.39 -9.51
N LEU A 136 3.99 -6.10 -9.72
CA LEU A 136 3.58 -5.38 -10.92
C LEU A 136 4.06 -6.07 -12.22
N ARG A 137 5.32 -6.52 -12.25
CA ARG A 137 5.87 -7.27 -13.38
C ARG A 137 5.12 -8.58 -13.63
N LEU A 138 4.76 -9.31 -12.57
CA LEU A 138 4.01 -10.57 -12.68
C LEU A 138 2.56 -10.33 -13.12
N ALA A 139 1.92 -9.26 -12.63
CA ALA A 139 0.60 -8.83 -13.07
C ALA A 139 0.58 -8.50 -14.57
N LYS A 140 1.61 -7.81 -15.08
CA LYS A 140 1.79 -7.55 -16.53
C LYS A 140 1.92 -8.84 -17.36
N LYS A 141 2.29 -9.97 -16.74
CA LYS A 141 2.34 -11.31 -17.35
C LYS A 141 1.06 -12.14 -17.11
N GLY A 142 0.00 -11.52 -16.60
CA GLY A 142 -1.29 -12.18 -16.34
C GLY A 142 -1.34 -13.01 -15.05
N LYS A 143 -0.35 -12.92 -14.16
CA LYS A 143 -0.39 -13.61 -12.85
C LYS A 143 -1.19 -12.78 -11.83
N LYS A 144 -2.09 -13.43 -11.10
CA LYS A 144 -2.93 -12.79 -10.08
C LYS A 144 -2.31 -12.97 -8.68
N LEU A 145 -1.57 -11.95 -8.22
CA LEU A 145 -0.99 -11.91 -6.86
C LEU A 145 -1.69 -10.91 -5.94
N THR A 146 -2.44 -9.97 -6.51
CA THR A 146 -3.22 -8.96 -5.79
C THR A 146 -4.71 -9.34 -5.79
N PHE A 147 -5.44 -8.84 -4.79
CA PHE A 147 -6.90 -9.02 -4.75
C PHE A 147 -7.61 -8.18 -5.81
N THR A 148 -7.04 -7.02 -6.14
CA THR A 148 -7.56 -6.06 -7.12
C THR A 148 -6.83 -6.15 -8.45
N ASN A 149 -7.48 -5.70 -9.52
CA ASN A 149 -6.84 -5.58 -10.83
C ASN A 149 -6.05 -4.27 -10.94
N ILE A 150 -4.84 -4.28 -10.39
CA ILE A 150 -3.97 -3.10 -10.33
C ILE A 150 -3.63 -2.49 -11.71
N LEU A 151 -3.66 -3.30 -12.78
CA LEU A 151 -3.41 -2.80 -14.15
C LEU A 151 -4.62 -2.05 -14.70
N LYS A 152 -5.83 -2.58 -14.46
CA LYS A 152 -7.08 -1.92 -14.81
C LYS A 152 -7.22 -0.59 -14.08
N MET A 153 -6.99 -0.60 -12.76
CA MET A 153 -7.02 0.63 -11.95
C MET A 153 -6.01 1.67 -12.46
N ARG A 154 -4.78 1.25 -12.77
CA ARG A 154 -3.76 2.13 -13.36
C ARG A 154 -4.25 2.74 -14.68
N GLN A 155 -4.86 1.94 -15.56
CA GLN A 155 -5.34 2.42 -16.84
C GLN A 155 -6.49 3.42 -16.68
N GLU A 156 -7.43 3.16 -15.78
CA GLU A 156 -8.51 4.10 -15.47
C GLU A 156 -7.97 5.43 -14.94
N LEU A 157 -6.98 5.40 -14.04
CA LEU A 157 -6.32 6.62 -13.56
C LEU A 157 -5.63 7.39 -14.68
N ILE A 158 -4.98 6.69 -15.62
CA ILE A 158 -4.31 7.34 -16.76
C ILE A 158 -5.31 8.01 -17.70
N SER A 159 -6.49 7.42 -17.88
CA SER A 159 -7.54 8.01 -18.72
C SER A 159 -8.16 9.27 -18.12
N ASP A 160 -8.02 9.49 -16.81
CA ASP A 160 -8.50 10.68 -16.10
C ASP A 160 -7.48 11.84 -16.08
N LEU A 161 -6.25 11.61 -16.57
CA LEU A 161 -5.17 12.61 -16.61
C LEU A 161 -5.25 13.45 -17.89
#